data_AF-A0A1S1J8J2-F1
#
_entry.id   AF-A0A1S1J8J2-F1
#
_cell.length_a   1.000
_cell.length_b   1.000
_cell.length_c   1.000
_cell.angle_alpha   90.00
_cell.angle_beta   90.00
_cell.angle_gamma   90.00
#
_symmetry.space_group_name_H-M   'P 1'
#
loop_
_entity.id
_entity.type
_entity.pdbx_description
1 polymer ?
#
loop_
_entity_poly.entity_id
_entity_poly.type
_entity_poly.pdbx_seq_one_letter_code
_entity_poly.pdbx_strand_id
1 'polypeptide(L)'
;MKKLLVVTVLLILQACSTAKNANDQWIGQSKNNLIKAWGPPIRTINNQDHGEILIYADQVYANTNTSEGTRIAGLNYWNYTYIYTHKDGKIYLYKTDKQQQPPQTIAVK
;
A
#
# COMPACT_ATOMS: atom_id res chain seq x y z
N MET A 1 -32.32 -18.69 -33.91
CA MET A 1 -31.96 -17.36 -33.37
C MET A 1 -31.98 -17.25 -31.83
N LYS A 2 -32.56 -18.20 -31.06
CA LYS A 2 -32.52 -18.14 -29.58
C LYS A 2 -31.18 -18.60 -28.95
N LYS A 3 -30.42 -19.46 -29.63
CA LYS A 3 -29.13 -19.97 -29.12
C LYS A 3 -28.00 -18.94 -29.12
N LEU A 4 -28.06 -17.93 -29.99
CA LEU A 4 -27.06 -16.86 -30.06
C LEU A 4 -27.12 -15.93 -28.84
N LEU A 5 -28.33 -15.71 -28.31
CA LEU A 5 -28.59 -14.83 -27.17
C LEU A 5 -27.95 -15.37 -25.88
N VAL A 6 -27.89 -16.70 -25.72
CA VAL A 6 -27.27 -17.36 -24.56
C VAL A 6 -25.75 -17.17 -24.55
N VAL A 7 -25.11 -17.19 -25.72
CA VAL A 7 -23.65 -17.01 -25.84
C VAL A 7 -23.24 -15.58 -25.50
N THR A 8 -24.04 -14.59 -25.92
CA THR A 8 -23.78 -13.17 -25.60
C THR A 8 -23.93 -12.88 -24.11
N VAL A 9 -24.87 -13.51 -23.41
CA VAL A 9 -25.06 -13.31 -21.96
C VAL A 9 -23.91 -13.91 -21.14
N LEU A 10 -23.36 -15.07 -21.54
CA LEU A 10 -22.22 -15.67 -20.84
C LEU A 10 -20.92 -14.85 -20.97
N LEU A 11 -20.73 -14.14 -22.07
CA LEU A 11 -19.54 -13.31 -22.31
C LEU A 11 -19.49 -12.05 -21.42
N ILE A 12 -20.64 -11.53 -20.99
CA ILE A 12 -20.72 -10.31 -20.17
C ILE A 12 -20.38 -10.60 -18.69
N LEU A 13 -20.52 -11.85 -18.24
CA LEU A 13 -20.31 -12.25 -16.83
C LEU A 13 -18.83 -12.38 -16.43
N GLN A 14 -17.88 -12.37 -17.37
CA GLN A 14 -16.45 -12.52 -17.06
C GLN A 14 -15.69 -11.19 -16.89
N ALA A 15 -16.36 -10.05 -17.06
CA ALA A 15 -15.72 -8.73 -16.93
C ALA A 15 -15.48 -8.27 -15.48
N CYS A 16 -15.98 -9.00 -14.47
CA CYS A 16 -15.77 -8.70 -13.05
C CYS A 16 -14.56 -9.46 -12.47
N SER A 17 -13.39 -9.39 -13.11
CA SER A 17 -12.14 -9.69 -12.41
C SER A 17 -11.60 -8.39 -11.82
N THR A 18 -11.94 -8.10 -10.55
CA THR A 18 -11.30 -7.00 -9.81
C THR A 18 -9.79 -7.24 -9.81
N ALA A 19 -9.01 -6.28 -10.32
CA ALA A 19 -7.56 -6.31 -10.21
C ALA A 19 -7.20 -6.31 -8.71
N LYS A 20 -6.89 -7.48 -8.18
CA LYS A 20 -6.44 -7.62 -6.79
C LYS A 20 -5.07 -6.97 -6.71
N ASN A 21 -4.95 -5.91 -5.90
CA ASN A 21 -3.63 -5.38 -5.61
C ASN A 21 -2.87 -6.43 -4.81
N ALA A 22 -1.57 -6.58 -5.03
CA ALA A 22 -0.73 -7.55 -4.31
C ALA A 22 -0.81 -7.40 -2.77
N ASN A 23 -1.27 -6.25 -2.29
CA ASN A 23 -1.40 -5.91 -0.87
C ASN A 23 -2.78 -6.26 -0.28
N ASP A 24 -3.78 -6.59 -1.11
CA ASP A 24 -5.12 -6.97 -0.65
C ASP A 24 -5.09 -8.26 0.21
N GLN A 25 -4.02 -9.07 0.09
CA GLN A 25 -3.80 -10.27 0.88
C GLN A 25 -3.73 -10.01 2.40
N TRP A 26 -3.38 -8.79 2.80
CA TRP A 26 -3.28 -8.42 4.21
C TRP A 26 -4.61 -7.99 4.81
N ILE A 27 -5.59 -7.60 3.98
CA ILE A 27 -6.89 -7.17 4.47
C ILE A 27 -7.59 -8.33 5.19
N GLY A 28 -8.08 -8.06 6.40
CA GLY A 28 -8.69 -9.05 7.31
C GLY A 28 -7.69 -9.87 8.12
N GLN A 29 -6.40 -9.87 7.77
CA GLN A 29 -5.36 -10.55 8.55
C GLN A 29 -5.01 -9.77 9.81
N SER A 30 -4.42 -10.46 10.80
CA SER A 30 -3.90 -9.79 12.00
C SER A 30 -2.64 -8.98 11.68
N LYS A 31 -2.49 -7.82 12.32
CA LYS A 31 -1.26 -7.01 12.25
C LYS A 31 -0.01 -7.79 12.67
N ASN A 32 -0.16 -8.76 13.57
CA ASN A 32 0.93 -9.61 14.02
C ASN A 32 1.45 -10.52 12.89
N ASN A 33 0.59 -11.00 11.99
CA ASN A 33 1.03 -11.78 10.83
C ASN A 33 1.84 -10.90 9.86
N LEU A 34 1.38 -9.68 9.63
CA LEU A 34 2.11 -8.71 8.81
C LEU A 34 3.46 -8.35 9.43
N ILE A 35 3.51 -8.05 10.74
CA ILE A 35 4.76 -7.74 11.45
C ILE A 35 5.75 -8.92 11.39
N LYS A 36 5.26 -10.17 11.49
CA LYS A 36 6.11 -11.35 11.32
C LYS A 36 6.71 -11.46 9.91
N ALA A 37 5.95 -11.07 8.89
CA ALA A 37 6.40 -11.16 7.51
C ALA A 37 7.30 -9.99 7.09
N TRP A 38 7.01 -8.78 7.56
CA TRP A 38 7.64 -7.53 7.10
C TRP A 38 8.63 -6.94 8.10
N GLY A 39 8.62 -7.42 9.34
CA GLY A 39 9.33 -6.80 10.46
C GLY A 39 8.49 -5.74 11.18
N PRO A 40 9.02 -5.14 12.26
CA PRO A 40 8.33 -4.09 12.99
C PRO A 40 8.17 -2.81 12.14
N PRO A 41 7.06 -2.06 12.30
CA PRO A 41 6.91 -0.77 11.62
C PRO A 41 7.89 0.27 12.17
N ILE A 42 8.27 1.24 11.34
CA ILE A 42 9.14 2.33 11.79
C ILE A 42 8.43 3.24 12.81
N ARG A 43 7.09 3.28 12.74
CA ARG A 43 6.26 4.00 13.70
C ARG A 43 4.88 3.37 13.78
N THR A 44 4.32 3.35 14.98
CA THR A 44 2.91 3.00 15.22
C THR A 44 2.22 4.17 15.87
N ILE A 45 1.01 4.49 15.42
CA ILE A 45 0.18 5.57 15.96
C ILE A 45 -1.15 5.00 16.42
N ASN A 46 -1.54 5.34 17.64
CA ASN A 46 -2.85 4.97 18.16
C ASN A 46 -3.90 5.92 17.55
N ASN A 47 -4.81 5.36 16.77
CA ASN A 47 -5.96 6.05 16.21
C ASN A 47 -7.16 5.74 17.11
N GLN A 48 -7.28 6.50 18.19
CA GLN A 48 -8.17 6.30 19.35
C GLN A 48 -9.47 5.51 19.07
N ASP A 49 -10.23 5.93 18.06
CA ASP A 49 -11.54 5.37 17.75
C ASP A 49 -11.52 4.16 16.82
N HIS A 50 -10.44 3.99 16.05
CA HIS A 50 -10.36 3.02 14.97
C HIS A 50 -9.27 1.96 15.13
N GLY A 51 -8.37 2.08 16.11
CA GLY A 51 -7.30 1.12 16.42
C GLY A 51 -5.92 1.74 16.27
N GLU A 52 -5.12 1.24 15.34
CA GLU A 52 -3.74 1.68 15.12
C GLU A 52 -3.42 1.89 13.64
N ILE A 53 -2.42 2.72 13.39
CA ILE A 53 -1.81 2.94 12.09
C ILE A 53 -0.35 2.53 12.18
N LEU A 54 0.03 1.46 11.49
CA LEU A 54 1.41 1.02 11.37
C LEU A 54 1.99 1.67 10.11
N ILE A 55 3.15 2.30 10.26
CA ILE A 55 3.82 3.03 9.20
C ILE A 55 5.11 2.30 8.85
N TYR A 56 5.27 1.99 7.57
CA TYR A 56 6.50 1.51 6.95
C TYR A 56 6.97 2.55 5.93
N ALA A 57 8.28 2.71 5.78
CA ALA A 57 8.84 3.72 4.89
C ALA A 57 10.19 3.29 4.35
N ASP A 58 10.36 3.34 3.04
CA ASP A 58 11.62 3.08 2.37
C ASP A 58 12.14 4.34 1.70
N GLN A 59 13.38 4.71 2.00
CA GLN A 59 14.04 5.85 1.35
C GLN A 59 14.53 5.43 -0.04
N VAL A 60 14.14 6.21 -1.05
CA VAL A 60 14.57 6.04 -2.43
C VAL A 60 15.50 7.18 -2.81
N TYR A 61 16.73 6.81 -3.15
CA TYR A 61 17.73 7.74 -3.67
C TYR A 61 17.65 7.80 -5.19
N ALA A 62 17.15 8.93 -5.72
CA ALA A 62 17.08 9.12 -7.16
C ALA A 62 18.46 9.54 -7.68
N ASN A 63 19.13 8.68 -8.45
CA ASN A 63 20.28 9.09 -9.25
C ASN A 63 19.78 9.45 -10.65
N THR A 64 19.90 10.71 -11.08
CA THR A 64 19.66 11.05 -12.48
C THR A 64 20.95 10.83 -13.25
N ASN A 65 20.97 9.81 -14.11
CA ASN A 65 22.06 9.63 -15.07
C ASN A 65 21.93 10.73 -16.12
N THR A 66 22.69 11.80 -16.00
CA THR A 66 22.95 12.69 -17.13
C THR A 66 24.03 12.05 -17.99
N SER A 67 23.94 12.18 -19.32
CA SER A 67 24.88 11.61 -20.30
C SER A 67 26.31 12.14 -20.19
N GLU A 68 26.60 13.03 -19.24
CA GLU A 68 27.92 13.67 -19.03
C GLU A 68 28.61 13.28 -17.71
N GLY A 69 28.25 12.14 -17.12
CA GLY A 69 28.97 11.59 -15.95
C GLY A 69 28.82 12.40 -14.64
N THR A 70 28.08 13.50 -14.67
CA THR A 70 27.77 14.31 -13.49
C THR A 70 26.52 13.74 -12.82
N ARG A 71 26.71 13.05 -11.70
CA ARG A 71 25.60 12.53 -10.87
C ARG A 71 24.91 13.70 -10.19
N ILE A 72 23.85 14.23 -10.79
CA ILE A 72 22.96 15.14 -10.06
C ILE A 72 22.16 14.26 -9.10
N ALA A 73 22.27 14.53 -7.80
CA ALA A 73 21.41 13.90 -6.82
C ALA A 73 19.97 14.34 -7.14
N GLY A 74 19.16 13.42 -7.67
CA GLY A 74 17.73 13.64 -7.79
C GLY A 74 17.12 13.82 -6.40
N LEU A 75 15.95 14.46 -6.32
CA LEU A 75 15.27 14.65 -5.05
C LEU A 75 14.92 13.28 -4.43
N ASN A 76 15.66 12.90 -3.39
CA ASN A 76 15.41 11.71 -2.61
C ASN A 76 13.99 11.75 -2.06
N TYR A 77 13.28 10.63 -2.09
CA TYR A 77 11.91 10.54 -1.60
C TYR A 77 11.73 9.31 -0.74
N TRP A 78 10.58 9.21 -0.10
CA TRP A 78 10.18 8.09 0.72
C TRP A 78 8.92 7.46 0.13
N ASN A 79 8.93 6.14 -0.03
CA ASN A 79 7.74 5.36 -0.28
C ASN A 79 7.17 4.91 1.07
N TYR A 80 6.03 5.46 1.43
CA TYR A 80 5.30 5.09 2.63
C TYR A 80 4.28 4.01 2.36
N THR A 81 4.13 3.12 3.32
CA THR A 81 3.00 2.21 3.44
C THR A 81 2.35 2.40 4.81
N TYR A 82 1.07 2.76 4.79
CA TYR A 82 0.21 2.90 5.95
C TYR A 82 -0.73 1.70 6.03
N ILE A 83 -0.68 1.01 7.16
CA ILE A 83 -1.54 -0.12 7.48
C ILE A 83 -2.48 0.32 8.60
N TYR A 84 -3.77 0.35 8.32
CA TYR A 84 -4.77 0.71 9.31
C TYR A 84 -5.40 -0.56 9.87
N THR A 85 -5.48 -0.63 11.19
CA THR A 85 -6.02 -1.78 11.90
C THR A 85 -7.16 -1.38 12.80
N HIS A 86 -8.17 -2.24 12.90
CA HIS A 86 -9.22 -2.16 13.90
C HIS A 86 -8.67 -2.35 15.32
N LYS A 87 -9.47 -2.05 16.35
CA LYS A 87 -9.11 -2.29 17.76
C LYS A 87 -8.80 -3.76 18.07
N ASP A 88 -9.36 -4.70 17.31
CA ASP A 88 -9.06 -6.14 17.41
C ASP A 88 -7.73 -6.53 16.71
N GLY A 89 -7.02 -5.56 16.12
CA GLY A 89 -5.75 -5.76 15.43
C GLY A 89 -5.86 -6.31 14.01
N LYS A 90 -7.06 -6.41 13.42
CA LYS A 90 -7.23 -6.80 12.02
C LYS A 90 -7.03 -5.61 11.08
N ILE A 91 -6.32 -5.87 9.99
CA ILE A 91 -6.05 -4.86 8.96
C ILE A 91 -7.32 -4.63 8.15
N TYR A 92 -7.73 -3.38 7.97
CA TYR A 92 -8.91 -3.03 7.17
C TYR A 92 -8.59 -2.11 5.99
N LEU A 93 -7.46 -1.42 6.03
CA LEU A 93 -7.02 -0.56 4.93
C LEU A 93 -5.51 -0.59 4.78
N TYR A 94 -5.10 -0.62 3.52
CA TYR A 94 -3.73 -0.52 3.07
C TYR A 94 -3.61 0.70 2.15
N LYS A 95 -2.68 1.61 2.43
CA LYS A 95 -2.45 2.80 1.60
C LYS A 95 -0.97 3.04 1.40
N THR A 96 -0.57 3.37 0.17
CA THR A 96 0.79 3.83 -0.14
C THR A 96 0.79 5.30 -0.47
N ASP A 97 1.89 5.97 -0.15
CA ASP A 97 2.10 7.37 -0.53
C ASP A 97 3.58 7.64 -0.81
N LYS A 98 3.87 8.65 -1.62
CA LYS A 98 5.23 9.08 -1.93
C LYS A 98 5.42 10.49 -1.38
N GLN A 99 6.36 10.65 -0.45
CA GLN A 99 6.60 11.94 0.21
C GLN A 99 8.09 12.29 0.24
N GLN A 100 8.39 13.58 0.34
CA GLN A 100 9.77 14.07 0.53
C GLN A 100 10.18 14.06 2.01
N GLN A 101 9.19 14.13 2.91
CA GLN A 101 9.41 14.23 4.35
C GLN A 101 9.79 12.88 4.96
N PRO A 102 10.76 12.84 5.89
CA PRO A 102 11.14 11.62 6.58
C PRO A 102 10.10 11.18 7.62
N PRO A 103 10.14 9.92 8.07
CA PRO A 103 9.06 9.35 8.90
C PRO A 103 8.88 10.06 10.24
N GLN A 104 9.96 10.66 10.76
CA GLN A 104 10.00 11.38 12.03
C GLN A 104 9.17 12.67 12.02
N THR A 105 8.94 13.28 10.85
CA THR A 105 8.24 14.57 10.73
C THR A 105 6.78 14.44 10.32
N ILE A 106 6.28 13.21 10.11
CA ILE A 106 4.90 13.01 9.70
C ILE A 106 3.96 13.34 10.86
N ALA A 107 3.26 14.47 10.72
CA ALA A 107 2.03 14.72 11.46
C ALA A 107 0.94 13.84 10.84
N VAL A 108 0.58 12.76 11.51
CA VAL A 108 -0.62 12.01 11.13
C VAL A 108 -1.80 12.84 11.58
N LYS A 109 -2.45 13.47 10.59
CA LYS A 109 -3.69 14.22 10.75
C LYS A 109 -4.87 13.26 10.78
#